data_AF-A0A382HMA8-F1
#
_entry.id   AF-A0A382HMA8-F1
#
_cell.length_a   1.000
_cell.length_b   1.000
_cell.length_c   1.000
_cell.angle_alpha   90.00
_cell.angle_beta   90.00
_cell.angle_gamma   90.00
#
_symmetry.space_group_name_H-M   'P 1'
#
loop_
_entity.id
_entity.type
_entity.pdbx_description
1 polymer ?
#
loop_
_entity_poly.entity_id
_entity_poly.type
_entity_poly.pdbx_seq_one_letter_code
_entity_poly.pdbx_strand_id
1 'polypeptide(L)'
;MVFAKPYSSKLWLAAIFAIFLAFLGPIRPLLINYALDKYILIPNLQLLFKITVLMIVILGLEAILQFYYIYFSTWIGQHVIQDLRGKVFRHIISLKHKFFDKTPIGTLVTRTISDIETIAAIFSEGLLIILAELLKIVVIIIAMIYTDIKLTIVSLATIPLLLIATSWFKRSIKSAFQQI
;
A
#
# COMPACT_ATOMS: atom_id res chain seq x y z
N MET A 1 -10.27 -12.46 -12.42
CA MET A 1 -11.06 -11.58 -11.53
C MET A 1 -12.31 -12.23 -10.90
N VAL A 2 -12.49 -13.56 -10.95
CA VAL A 2 -13.71 -14.24 -10.45
C VAL A 2 -13.73 -14.45 -8.92
N PHE A 3 -12.58 -14.44 -8.24
CA PHE A 3 -12.48 -14.70 -6.79
C PHE A 3 -12.57 -13.46 -5.88
N ALA A 4 -12.42 -12.24 -6.41
CA ALA A 4 -12.57 -10.99 -5.65
C ALA A 4 -14.01 -10.44 -5.64
N LYS A 5 -14.86 -10.94 -6.54
CA LYS A 5 -16.27 -10.52 -6.70
C LYS A 5 -17.12 -10.60 -5.41
N PRO A 6 -17.01 -11.63 -4.54
CA PRO A 6 -17.81 -11.70 -3.31
C PRO A 6 -17.40 -10.68 -2.23
N TYR A 7 -16.21 -10.07 -2.32
CA TYR A 7 -15.73 -9.07 -1.35
C TYR A 7 -15.74 -7.63 -1.90
N SER A 8 -16.44 -7.41 -3.01
CA SER A 8 -16.51 -6.13 -3.72
C SER A 8 -16.94 -4.96 -2.83
N SER A 9 -17.90 -5.13 -1.91
CA SER A 9 -18.31 -4.05 -0.99
C SER A 9 -17.20 -3.58 -0.05
N LYS A 10 -16.36 -4.49 0.44
CA LYS A 10 -15.25 -4.14 1.35
C LYS A 10 -14.03 -3.63 0.58
N LEU A 11 -13.81 -4.11 -0.64
CA LEU A 11 -12.83 -3.55 -1.57
C LEU A 11 -13.15 -2.10 -1.92
N TRP A 12 -14.42 -1.79 -2.21
CA TRP A 12 -14.87 -0.41 -2.41
C TRP A 12 -14.68 0.45 -1.17
N LEU A 13 -14.99 -0.08 0.02
CA LEU A 13 -14.77 0.64 1.27
C LEU A 13 -13.28 0.95 1.53
N ALA A 14 -12.39 -0.03 1.30
CA ALA A 14 -10.95 0.17 1.40
C ALA A 14 -10.43 1.18 0.36
N ALA A 15 -10.97 1.14 -0.87
CA ALA A 15 -10.63 2.11 -1.92
C ALA A 15 -11.08 3.52 -1.55
N ILE A 16 -12.26 3.69 -0.94
CA ILE A 16 -12.72 4.98 -0.44
C ILE A 16 -11.75 5.50 0.64
N PHE A 17 -11.37 4.66 1.61
CA PHE A 17 -10.38 5.07 2.61
C PHE A 17 -9.02 5.42 2.01
N ALA A 18 -8.55 4.68 1.01
CA ALA A 18 -7.33 4.98 0.28
C ALA A 18 -7.39 6.35 -0.41
N ILE A 19 -8.52 6.69 -1.02
CA ILE A 19 -8.74 8.00 -1.65
C ILE A 19 -8.69 9.10 -0.58
N PHE A 20 -9.40 8.95 0.53
CA PHE A 20 -9.36 9.93 1.62
C PHE A 20 -7.94 10.11 2.18
N LEU A 21 -7.20 9.02 2.41
CA LEU A 21 -5.81 9.05 2.86
C LEU A 21 -4.89 9.73 1.86
N ALA A 22 -5.12 9.54 0.55
CA ALA A 22 -4.35 10.19 -0.49
C ALA A 22 -4.52 11.71 -0.49
N PHE A 23 -5.70 12.23 -0.14
CA PHE A 23 -5.94 13.67 0.02
C PHE A 23 -5.46 14.20 1.37
N LEU A 24 -5.56 13.42 2.45
CA LEU A 24 -5.06 13.81 3.77
C LEU A 24 -3.53 13.90 3.83
N GLY A 25 -2.83 13.02 3.11
CA GLY A 25 -1.37 12.97 3.10
C GLY A 25 -0.71 14.33 2.78
N PRO A 26 -1.04 15.00 1.66
CA PRO A 26 -0.51 16.32 1.31
C PRO A 26 -1.01 17.47 2.20
N ILE A 27 -2.15 17.32 2.90
CA ILE A 27 -2.65 18.38 3.79
C ILE A 27 -1.63 18.69 4.90
N ARG A 28 -0.91 17.68 5.40
CA ARG A 28 0.11 17.86 6.44
C ARG A 28 1.26 18.79 6.03
N PRO A 29 2.02 18.55 4.93
CA PRO A 29 3.08 19.46 4.51
C PRO A 29 2.54 20.84 4.10
N LEU A 30 1.32 20.93 3.54
CA LEU A 30 0.69 22.21 3.23
C LEU A 30 0.40 23.04 4.48
N LEU A 31 -0.11 22.41 5.54
CA LEU A 31 -0.32 23.09 6.82
C LEU A 31 0.98 23.52 7.48
N ILE A 32 2.04 22.71 7.35
CA ILE A 32 3.37 23.10 7.83
C ILE A 32 3.87 24.31 7.05
N ASN A 33 3.82 24.30 5.72
CA ASN A 33 4.22 25.45 4.91
C ASN A 33 3.40 26.71 5.26
N TYR A 34 2.07 26.59 5.40
CA TYR A 34 1.22 27.70 5.83
C TYR A 34 1.55 28.21 7.25
N ALA A 35 1.90 27.30 8.17
CA ALA A 35 2.33 27.65 9.52
C ALA A 35 3.65 28.45 9.51
N LEU A 36 4.63 27.99 8.72
CA LEU A 36 5.94 28.62 8.56
C LEU A 36 5.79 30.02 7.93
N ASP A 37 5.10 30.11 6.78
CA ASP A 37 5.07 31.32 5.95
C ASP A 37 4.30 32.47 6.62
N LYS A 38 3.25 32.17 7.41
CA LYS A 38 2.39 33.22 7.98
C LYS A 38 2.61 33.53 9.46
N TYR A 39 3.15 32.61 10.26
CA TYR A 39 3.09 32.75 11.72
C TYR A 39 4.44 32.67 12.42
N ILE A 40 5.46 32.15 11.75
CA ILE A 40 6.84 32.27 12.21
C ILE A 40 7.45 33.59 11.75
N LEU A 41 7.08 34.06 10.56
CA LEU A 41 7.51 35.35 10.02
C LEU A 41 6.76 36.56 10.63
N ILE A 42 5.52 36.37 11.11
CA ILE A 42 4.73 37.39 11.84
C ILE A 42 4.18 36.74 13.13
N PRO A 43 4.75 37.00 14.31
CA PRO A 43 4.44 36.23 15.51
C PRO A 43 3.01 36.50 16.01
N ASN A 44 2.13 35.51 15.84
CA ASN A 44 0.81 35.47 16.48
C ASN A 44 0.61 34.11 17.17
N LEU A 45 0.91 34.08 18.47
CA LEU A 45 0.87 32.87 19.31
C LEU A 45 -0.50 32.20 19.33
N GLN A 46 -1.58 32.98 19.21
CA GLN A 46 -2.95 32.47 19.31
C GLN A 46 -3.36 31.71 18.04
N LEU A 47 -2.98 32.21 16.86
CA LEU A 47 -3.20 31.50 15.60
C LEU A 47 -2.24 30.30 15.45
N LEU A 48 -1.01 30.41 15.95
CA LEU A 48 -0.07 29.29 15.98
C LEU A 48 -0.62 28.12 16.79
N PHE A 49 -1.16 28.38 17.98
CA PHE A 49 -1.81 27.34 18.80
C PHE A 49 -3.00 26.70 18.07
N LYS A 50 -3.82 27.49 17.38
CA LYS A 50 -4.96 26.98 16.59
C LYS A 50 -4.52 26.05 15.46
N ILE A 51 -3.45 26.38 14.74
CA ILE A 51 -2.90 25.55 13.66
C ILE A 51 -2.29 24.27 14.21
N THR A 52 -1.58 24.34 15.33
CA THR A 52 -1.03 23.16 16.01
C THR A 52 -2.13 22.20 16.45
N VAL A 53 -3.21 22.71 17.06
CA VAL A 53 -4.38 21.89 17.44
C VAL A 53 -5.03 21.27 16.21
N LEU A 54 -5.21 22.04 15.13
CA LEU A 54 -5.75 21.51 13.87
C LEU A 54 -4.87 20.39 13.30
N MET A 55 -3.55 20.54 13.36
CA MET A 55 -2.60 19.53 12.91
C MET A 55 -2.70 18.24 13.73
N ILE A 56 -2.84 18.35 15.06
CA ILE A 56 -3.06 17.18 15.94
C ILE A 56 -4.38 16.46 15.58
N VAL A 57 -5.45 17.21 15.33
CA VAL A 57 -6.75 16.63 14.93
C VAL A 57 -6.63 15.90 13.60
N ILE A 58 -5.95 16.48 12.61
CA ILE A 58 -5.75 15.85 11.29
C ILE A 58 -4.88 14.61 11.42
N LEU A 59 -3.83 14.63 12.25
CA LEU A 59 -3.01 13.44 12.52
C LEU A 59 -3.83 12.31 13.16
N GLY A 60 -4.71 12.65 14.11
CA GLY A 60 -5.62 11.69 14.72
C GLY A 60 -6.58 11.09 13.69
N LEU A 61 -7.17 11.93 12.82
CA LEU A 61 -8.05 11.48 11.74
C LEU A 61 -7.30 10.57 10.74
N GLU A 62 -6.11 10.97 10.31
CA GLU A 62 -5.26 10.19 9.42
C GLU A 62 -4.95 8.81 10.01
N ALA A 63 -4.57 8.74 11.29
CA ALA A 63 -4.28 7.49 11.98
C ALA A 63 -5.50 6.56 12.04
N ILE A 64 -6.69 7.11 12.32
CA ILE A 64 -7.94 6.34 12.34
C ILE A 64 -8.27 5.79 10.94
N LEU A 65 -8.18 6.63 9.91
CA LEU A 65 -8.42 6.21 8.52
C LEU A 65 -7.40 5.14 8.09
N GLN A 66 -6.14 5.31 8.45
CA GLN A 66 -5.07 4.36 8.15
C GLN A 66 -5.31 3.02 8.84
N PHE A 67 -5.75 3.05 10.10
CA PHE A 67 -6.11 1.84 10.84
C PHE A 67 -7.24 1.07 10.13
N TYR A 68 -8.33 1.75 9.76
CA TYR A 68 -9.44 1.10 9.06
C TYR A 68 -9.02 0.59 7.68
N TYR A 69 -8.24 1.37 6.93
CA TYR A 69 -7.71 0.95 5.64
C TYR A 69 -6.92 -0.37 5.75
N ILE A 70 -5.96 -0.44 6.67
CA ILE A 70 -5.14 -1.63 6.90
C ILE A 70 -6.02 -2.79 7.37
N TYR A 71 -6.93 -2.54 8.31
CA TYR A 71 -7.84 -3.57 8.83
C TYR A 71 -8.68 -4.19 7.71
N PHE A 72 -9.33 -3.38 6.87
CA PHE A 72 -10.15 -3.89 5.78
C PHE A 72 -9.32 -4.59 4.70
N SER A 73 -8.14 -4.05 4.35
CA SER A 73 -7.23 -4.67 3.37
C SER A 73 -6.81 -6.07 3.84
N THR A 74 -6.38 -6.19 5.10
CA THR A 74 -5.99 -7.47 5.70
C THR A 74 -7.18 -8.41 5.83
N TRP A 75 -8.34 -7.90 6.26
CA TRP A 75 -9.56 -8.71 6.38
C TRP A 75 -9.95 -9.35 5.04
N ILE A 76 -9.88 -8.59 3.94
CA ILE A 76 -10.18 -9.09 2.59
C ILE A 76 -9.20 -10.20 2.20
N GLY A 77 -7.89 -9.98 2.39
CA GLY A 77 -6.89 -10.99 2.05
C GLY A 77 -7.09 -12.28 2.83
N GLN A 78 -7.33 -12.19 4.15
CA GLN A 78 -7.56 -13.37 5.00
C GLN A 78 -8.82 -14.15 4.61
N HIS A 79 -9.90 -13.47 4.23
CA HIS A 79 -11.12 -14.16 3.79
C HIS A 79 -10.93 -14.82 2.42
N VAL A 80 -10.18 -14.20 1.51
CA VAL A 80 -9.79 -14.83 0.25
C VAL A 80 -8.96 -16.10 0.51
N ILE A 81 -8.03 -16.09 1.48
CA ILE A 81 -7.26 -17.29 1.90
C ILE A 81 -8.20 -18.39 2.36
N GLN A 82 -9.12 -18.05 3.28
CA GLN A 82 -10.02 -19.02 3.88
C GLN A 82 -10.86 -19.74 2.80
N ASP A 83 -11.41 -18.98 1.86
CA ASP A 83 -12.19 -19.52 0.75
C ASP A 83 -11.35 -20.39 -0.19
N LEU A 84 -10.13 -19.95 -0.52
CA LEU A 84 -9.24 -20.69 -1.41
C LEU A 84 -8.77 -22.00 -0.77
N ARG A 85 -8.38 -21.96 0.51
CA ARG A 85 -8.00 -23.13 1.30
C ARG A 85 -9.16 -24.13 1.40
N GLY A 86 -10.39 -23.65 1.65
CA GLY A 86 -11.58 -24.50 1.70
C GLY A 86 -11.91 -25.16 0.36
N LYS A 87 -11.79 -24.44 -0.76
CA LYS A 87 -12.01 -24.99 -2.12
C LYS A 87 -10.96 -26.03 -2.50
N VAL A 88 -9.68 -25.73 -2.25
CA VAL A 88 -8.58 -26.64 -2.54
C VAL A 88 -8.67 -27.89 -1.69
N PHE A 89 -8.96 -27.77 -0.39
CA PHE A 89 -9.11 -28.93 0.48
C PHE A 89 -10.23 -29.87 0.02
N ARG A 90 -11.42 -29.32 -0.33
CA ARG A 90 -12.51 -30.11 -0.91
C ARG A 90 -12.12 -30.77 -2.23
N HIS A 91 -11.39 -30.06 -3.08
CA HIS A 91 -10.92 -30.62 -4.34
C HIS A 91 -9.93 -31.78 -4.13
N ILE A 92 -8.97 -31.62 -3.23
CA ILE A 92 -8.00 -32.68 -2.89
C ILE A 92 -8.74 -33.93 -2.39
N ILE A 93 -9.69 -33.78 -1.45
CA ILE A 93 -10.46 -34.93 -0.93
C ILE A 93 -11.30 -35.61 -2.02
N SER A 94 -11.74 -34.88 -3.05
CA SER A 94 -12.51 -35.45 -4.16
C SER A 94 -11.69 -36.27 -5.18
N LEU A 95 -10.35 -36.28 -5.07
CA LEU A 95 -9.48 -37.01 -5.98
C LEU A 95 -9.56 -38.53 -5.77
N LYS A 96 -9.41 -39.29 -6.86
CA LYS A 96 -9.41 -40.76 -6.82
C LYS A 96 -8.20 -41.28 -6.04
N HIS A 97 -8.36 -42.40 -5.35
CA HIS A 97 -7.28 -43.04 -4.56
C HIS A 97 -5.99 -43.29 -5.37
N LYS A 98 -6.14 -43.64 -6.66
CA LYS A 98 -5.02 -43.83 -7.60
C LYS A 98 -4.11 -42.61 -7.79
N PHE A 99 -4.60 -41.40 -7.46
CA PHE A 99 -3.83 -40.17 -7.46
C PHE A 99 -2.89 -40.10 -6.24
N PHE A 100 -3.36 -40.58 -5.08
CA PHE A 100 -2.58 -40.62 -3.85
C PHE A 100 -1.53 -41.74 -3.83
N ASP A 101 -1.69 -42.77 -4.65
CA ASP A 101 -0.69 -43.83 -4.82
C ASP A 101 0.58 -43.35 -5.56
N LYS A 102 0.47 -42.27 -6.36
CA LYS A 102 1.57 -41.75 -7.20
C LYS A 102 2.25 -40.51 -6.66
N THR A 103 1.65 -39.84 -5.66
CA THR A 103 2.15 -38.56 -5.13
C THR A 103 2.00 -38.48 -3.62
N PRO A 104 3.07 -38.14 -2.87
CA PRO A 104 2.97 -37.98 -1.42
C PRO A 104 1.98 -36.88 -1.04
N ILE A 105 0.97 -37.23 -0.24
CA ILE A 105 -0.12 -36.32 0.20
C ILE A 105 0.44 -35.08 0.91
N GLY A 106 1.49 -35.26 1.73
CA GLY A 106 2.09 -34.17 2.51
C GLY A 106 2.68 -33.05 1.65
N THR A 107 3.38 -33.40 0.56
CA THR A 107 3.99 -32.39 -0.31
C THR A 107 2.95 -31.61 -1.11
N LEU A 108 1.88 -32.27 -1.56
CA LEU A 108 0.79 -31.63 -2.30
C LEU A 108 0.02 -30.62 -1.44
N VAL A 109 -0.38 -31.03 -0.23
CA VAL A 109 -1.12 -30.16 0.67
C VAL A 109 -0.26 -28.96 1.11
N THR A 110 0.99 -29.21 1.49
CA THR A 110 1.87 -28.13 1.99
C THR A 110 2.24 -27.13 0.90
N ARG A 111 2.56 -27.59 -0.32
CA ARG A 111 2.84 -26.68 -1.45
C ARG A 111 1.60 -25.88 -1.83
N THR A 112 0.45 -26.52 -1.96
CA THR A 112 -0.77 -25.81 -2.37
C THR A 112 -1.19 -24.79 -1.33
N ILE A 113 -1.05 -25.07 -0.03
CA ILE A 113 -1.31 -24.09 1.03
C ILE A 113 -0.33 -22.90 0.94
N SER A 114 0.97 -23.16 0.76
CA SER A 114 1.98 -22.12 0.63
C SER A 114 1.75 -21.23 -0.61
N ASP A 115 1.38 -21.84 -1.74
CA ASP A 115 1.05 -21.12 -2.97
C ASP A 115 -0.22 -20.26 -2.79
N ILE A 116 -1.24 -20.79 -2.11
CA ILE A 116 -2.46 -20.05 -1.74
C ILE A 116 -2.14 -18.83 -0.87
N GLU A 117 -1.29 -19.01 0.14
CA GLU A 117 -0.85 -17.92 1.02
C GLU A 117 -0.09 -16.85 0.25
N THR A 118 0.78 -17.26 -0.68
CA THR A 118 1.51 -16.33 -1.56
C THR A 118 0.55 -15.54 -2.45
N ILE A 119 -0.43 -16.20 -3.08
CA ILE A 119 -1.45 -15.53 -3.90
C ILE A 119 -2.23 -14.52 -3.06
N ALA A 120 -2.57 -14.86 -1.82
CA ALA A 120 -3.33 -13.97 -0.98
C ALA A 120 -2.54 -12.80 -0.41
N ALA A 121 -1.26 -12.97 -0.10
CA ALA A 121 -0.37 -11.88 0.28
C ALA A 121 -0.33 -10.79 -0.81
N ILE A 122 -0.39 -11.20 -2.08
CA ILE A 122 -0.53 -10.27 -3.21
C ILE A 122 -1.82 -9.45 -3.12
N PHE A 123 -2.92 -9.98 -2.58
CA PHE A 123 -4.18 -9.24 -2.44
C PHE A 123 -4.23 -8.35 -1.18
N SER A 124 -3.71 -8.78 -0.03
CA SER A 124 -3.72 -7.98 1.22
C SER A 124 -2.64 -6.91 1.28
N GLU A 125 -1.42 -7.26 0.85
CA GLU A 125 -0.22 -6.47 1.09
C GLU A 125 0.38 -5.91 -0.20
N GLY A 126 0.19 -6.60 -1.32
CA GLY A 126 0.70 -6.14 -2.61
C GLY A 126 -0.23 -5.14 -3.28
N LEU A 127 -1.24 -5.66 -3.96
CA LEU A 127 -2.02 -4.95 -4.97
C LEU A 127 -2.78 -3.74 -4.42
N LEU A 128 -3.48 -3.90 -3.29
CA LEU A 128 -4.28 -2.81 -2.70
C LEU A 128 -3.40 -1.66 -2.22
N ILE A 129 -2.31 -1.99 -1.52
CA ILE A 129 -1.35 -1.01 -1.02
C ILE A 129 -0.68 -0.28 -2.18
N ILE A 130 -0.20 -1.00 -3.20
CA ILE A 130 0.43 -0.39 -4.38
C ILE A 130 -0.54 0.58 -5.08
N LEU A 131 -1.80 0.19 -5.27
CA LEU A 131 -2.81 1.05 -5.89
C LEU A 131 -3.07 2.32 -5.07
N ALA A 132 -3.19 2.19 -3.74
CA ALA A 132 -3.39 3.32 -2.83
C ALA A 132 -2.18 4.28 -2.84
N GLU A 133 -0.97 3.74 -2.78
CA GLU A 133 0.27 4.53 -2.81
C GLU A 133 0.49 5.22 -4.16
N LEU A 134 0.18 4.56 -5.29
CA LEU A 134 0.22 5.20 -6.61
C LEU A 134 -0.76 6.38 -6.68
N LEU A 135 -1.97 6.20 -6.16
CA LEU A 135 -2.97 7.28 -6.11
C LEU A 135 -2.48 8.44 -5.22
N LYS A 136 -1.91 8.13 -4.04
CA LYS A 136 -1.30 9.11 -3.15
C LYS A 136 -0.17 9.88 -3.81
N ILE A 137 0.73 9.20 -4.53
CA ILE A 137 1.82 9.84 -5.30
C ILE A 137 1.25 10.81 -6.33
N VAL A 138 0.23 10.41 -7.09
CA VAL A 138 -0.42 11.29 -8.08
C VAL A 138 -1.00 12.54 -7.42
N VAL A 139 -1.73 12.38 -6.31
CA VAL A 139 -2.31 13.52 -5.58
C VAL A 139 -1.23 14.45 -5.02
N ILE A 140 -0.14 13.90 -4.48
CA ILE A 140 1.00 14.68 -3.98
C ILE A 140 1.65 15.47 -5.13
N ILE A 141 1.93 14.85 -6.27
CA ILE A 141 2.54 15.54 -7.43
C ILE A 141 1.62 16.68 -7.90
N ILE A 142 0.32 16.43 -8.01
CA ILE A 142 -0.65 17.46 -8.37
C ILE A 142 -0.60 18.63 -7.37
N ALA A 143 -0.62 18.35 -6.07
CA ALA A 143 -0.53 19.37 -5.03
C ALA A 143 0.80 20.16 -5.07
N MET A 144 1.91 19.49 -5.37
CA MET A 144 3.21 20.14 -5.56
C MET A 144 3.21 21.08 -6.76
N ILE A 145 2.69 20.63 -7.91
CA ILE A 145 2.57 21.47 -9.12
C ILE A 145 1.71 22.71 -8.86
N TYR A 146 0.61 22.56 -8.11
CA TYR A 146 -0.24 23.69 -7.71
C TYR A 146 0.48 24.67 -6.76
N THR A 147 1.45 24.21 -5.96
CA THR A 147 2.19 25.06 -5.02
C THR A 147 3.30 25.81 -5.74
N ASP A 148 4.23 25.11 -6.40
CA ASP A 148 5.26 25.71 -7.23
C ASP A 148 5.80 24.69 -8.25
N ILE A 149 5.59 24.97 -9.54
CA ILE A 149 6.00 24.07 -10.62
C ILE A 149 7.53 24.00 -10.79
N LYS A 150 8.27 25.07 -10.53
CA LYS A 150 9.73 25.10 -10.67
C LYS A 150 10.37 24.23 -9.61
N LEU A 151 9.96 24.39 -8.35
CA LEU A 151 10.43 23.54 -7.24
C LEU A 151 10.03 22.07 -7.45
N THR A 152 8.84 21.83 -7.99
CA THR A 152 8.38 20.47 -8.30
C THR A 152 9.28 19.78 -9.32
N ILE A 153 9.62 20.44 -10.43
CA ILE A 153 10.51 19.88 -11.46
C ILE A 153 11.90 19.59 -10.87
N VAL A 154 12.45 20.51 -10.08
CA VAL A 154 13.74 20.31 -9.39
C VAL A 154 13.68 19.11 -8.45
N SER A 155 12.60 18.96 -7.69
CA SER A 155 12.39 17.81 -6.80
C SER A 155 12.28 16.50 -7.59
N LEU A 156 11.44 16.45 -8.63
CA LEU A 156 11.22 15.26 -9.46
C LEU A 156 12.46 14.85 -10.22
N ALA A 157 13.36 15.77 -10.58
CA ALA A 157 14.63 15.46 -11.23
C ALA A 157 15.55 14.56 -10.37
N THR A 158 15.33 14.51 -9.05
CA THR A 158 16.05 13.60 -8.15
C THR A 158 15.65 12.14 -8.38
N ILE A 159 14.40 11.86 -8.76
CA ILE A 159 13.87 10.51 -8.98
C ILE A 159 14.62 9.75 -10.09
N PRO A 160 14.76 10.26 -11.34
CA PRO A 160 15.48 9.56 -12.39
C PRO A 160 16.96 9.33 -12.03
N LEU A 161 17.60 10.28 -11.34
CA LEU A 161 18.97 10.13 -10.87
C LEU A 161 19.10 8.95 -9.88
N LEU A 162 18.17 8.84 -8.92
CA LEU A 162 18.11 7.70 -8.01
C LEU A 162 17.84 6.39 -8.76
N LEU A 163 16.91 6.37 -9.72
CA LEU A 163 16.62 5.16 -10.51
C LEU A 163 17.85 4.66 -11.29
N ILE A 164 18.65 5.56 -11.85
CA ILE A 164 19.91 5.22 -12.54
C ILE A 164 20.90 4.65 -11.54
N ALA A 165 21.11 5.33 -10.40
CA ALA A 165 22.04 4.91 -9.36
C ALA A 165 21.67 3.52 -8.79
N THR A 166 20.39 3.31 -8.46
CA THR A 166 19.88 2.03 -7.98
C THR A 166 19.98 0.94 -9.05
N SER A 167 19.71 1.25 -10.32
CA SER A 167 19.84 0.28 -11.41
C SER A 167 21.30 -0.14 -11.64
N TRP A 168 22.22 0.81 -11.57
CA TRP A 168 23.65 0.54 -11.62
C TRP A 168 24.10 -0.34 -10.45
N PHE A 169 23.73 0.04 -9.23
CA PHE A 169 24.03 -0.74 -8.02
C PHE A 169 23.47 -2.17 -8.08
N LYS A 170 22.23 -2.33 -8.54
CA LYS A 170 21.59 -3.63 -8.74
C LYS A 170 22.37 -4.51 -9.73
N ARG A 171 22.87 -3.94 -10.83
CA ARG A 171 23.70 -4.66 -11.80
C ARG A 171 25.03 -5.09 -11.19
N SER A 172 25.68 -4.20 -10.44
CA SER A 172 26.95 -4.49 -9.75
C SER A 172 26.81 -5.63 -8.74
N ILE A 173 25.75 -5.61 -7.91
CA ILE A 173 25.47 -6.71 -6.97
C ILE A 173 25.22 -8.02 -7.70
N LYS A 174 24.39 -8.01 -8.76
CA LYS A 174 24.09 -9.23 -9.51
C LYS A 174 25.36 -9.85 -10.10
N SER A 175 26.28 -9.04 -10.59
CA SER A 175 27.57 -9.52 -11.11
C SER A 175 28.45 -10.15 -10.02
N ALA A 176 28.46 -9.58 -8.80
CA ALA A 176 29.25 -10.11 -7.69
C ALA A 176 28.69 -11.46 -7.17
N PHE A 177 27.37 -11.62 -7.11
CA PHE A 177 26.73 -12.87 -6.68
C PHE A 177 26.81 -14.01 -7.71
N GLN A 178 27.04 -13.71 -8.99
CA GLN A 178 27.21 -14.72 -10.04
C GLN A 178 28.65 -15.26 -10.13
N GLN A 179 29.60 -14.67 -9.39
CA GLN A 179 31.01 -15.09 -9.35
C GLN A 179 31.34 -16.01 -8.16
N ILE A 180 30.37 -16.29 -7.30
CA ILE A 180 30.46 -17.21 -6.15
C ILE A 180 29.59 -18.43 -6.48
#